data_AF-A0A7J5C5G3-F1
#
_entry.id   AF-A0A7J5C5G3-F1
#
_cell.length_a   1.000
_cell.length_b   1.000
_cell.length_c   1.000
_cell.angle_alpha   90.00
_cell.angle_beta   90.00
_cell.angle_gamma   90.00
#
_symmetry.space_group_name_H-M   'P 1'
#
loop_
_entity.id
_entity.type
_entity.pdbx_description
1 polymer ?
#
loop_
_entity_poly.entity_id
_entity_poly.type
_entity_poly.pdbx_seq_one_letter_code
_entity_poly.pdbx_strand_id
1 'polypeptide(L)'
;MRFFKKKQELSGGADELAIGGFLDDESELLSEALLDREWGAARRILAAADKEHFMYYVEVAATTRGVEEWIDGPIRAQPDDPLPLLIGGARAISWAGEARGDGRASTVPKEAWPVWFQRLELAENLLDQALDRHPALAEAWHYKISLSRNCQLPAEERWRRFNRLIEIDPSHLFGHETMLDSLLPKWGGSWDEAFRFARERTAACPATNVPLLIIKVHRNFRWESENGETRYYQRPDVASETYDAAEQSFWHDDYETTTLTPILWNHFAFALTHGRYFRQACTLYDAIGSDFVRKEPWQTVERYRNMRDWAREEAADPRYHDE
;
A
#
# COMPACT_ATOMS: atom_id res chain seq x y z
N MET A 1 15.13 21.56 7.32
CA MET A 1 14.83 21.90 5.91
C MET A 1 16.03 21.62 5.02
N ARG A 2 16.25 20.34 4.67
CA ARG A 2 17.21 19.88 3.65
C ARG A 2 16.57 18.66 2.99
N PHE A 3 15.69 18.93 2.05
CA PHE A 3 14.98 17.92 1.27
C PHE A 3 15.75 17.61 -0.01
N PHE A 4 15.85 16.31 -0.29
CA PHE A 4 16.01 15.63 -1.58
C PHE A 4 16.57 16.47 -2.74
N LYS A 5 17.81 16.18 -3.13
CA LYS A 5 18.41 16.68 -4.38
C LYS A 5 19.25 15.61 -5.07
N LYS A 6 18.64 14.97 -6.08
CA LYS A 6 19.18 14.54 -7.39
C LYS A 6 18.26 13.43 -7.91
N LYS A 7 17.37 13.72 -8.86
CA LYS A 7 17.57 13.77 -10.32
C LYS A 7 17.81 12.36 -10.89
N GLN A 8 16.72 11.64 -11.12
CA GLN A 8 16.65 10.55 -12.10
C GLN A 8 16.95 11.15 -13.48
N GLU A 9 18.12 10.83 -14.03
CA GLU A 9 18.42 11.08 -15.43
C GLU A 9 17.93 9.89 -16.24
N LEU A 10 16.66 9.95 -16.65
CA LEU A 10 16.22 9.30 -17.87
C LEU A 10 16.00 10.42 -18.90
N SER A 11 16.63 10.27 -20.05
CA SER A 11 16.60 11.24 -21.15
C SER A 11 15.16 11.48 -21.61
N GLY A 12 14.60 12.62 -21.24
CA GLY A 12 13.27 13.08 -21.64
C GLY A 12 13.14 14.57 -21.30
N GLY A 13 12.54 15.36 -22.19
CA GLY A 13 12.41 16.82 -22.00
C GLY A 13 11.65 17.20 -20.73
N ALA A 14 11.72 18.47 -20.33
CA ALA A 14 11.19 19.04 -19.09
C ALA A 14 9.64 18.99 -18.90
N ASP A 15 8.96 17.98 -19.45
CA ASP A 15 7.48 17.87 -19.44
C ASP A 15 6.97 16.40 -19.42
N GLU A 16 7.86 15.42 -19.18
CA GLU A 16 7.50 14.00 -19.23
C GLU A 16 7.01 13.48 -17.87
N LEU A 17 5.72 13.69 -17.59
CA LEU A 17 5.04 13.04 -16.46
C LEU A 17 5.08 11.52 -16.64
N ALA A 18 5.63 10.81 -15.65
CA ALA A 18 5.67 9.35 -15.60
C ALA A 18 4.88 8.83 -14.39
N ILE A 19 4.28 7.64 -14.52
CA ILE A 19 3.79 6.91 -13.35
C ILE A 19 5.00 6.36 -12.62
N GLY A 20 5.31 6.92 -11.46
CA GLY A 20 6.33 6.37 -10.58
C GLY A 20 5.78 5.24 -9.74
N GLY A 21 6.54 4.15 -9.61
CA GLY A 21 6.54 3.37 -8.37
C GLY A 21 7.08 4.23 -7.22
N PHE A 22 7.23 3.67 -6.03
CA PHE A 22 8.09 4.25 -5.00
C PHE A 22 9.58 4.07 -5.41
N LEU A 23 9.91 4.32 -6.67
CA LEU A 23 11.22 4.11 -7.24
C LEU A 23 12.12 5.27 -6.81
N ASP A 24 12.62 5.19 -5.58
CA ASP A 24 13.86 5.86 -5.25
C ASP A 24 15.04 5.04 -5.79
N ASP A 25 16.19 5.68 -5.93
CA ASP A 25 17.40 5.06 -6.46
C ASP A 25 17.79 3.79 -5.66
N GLU A 26 17.49 3.75 -4.36
CA GLU A 26 17.80 2.61 -3.49
C GLU A 26 16.94 1.38 -3.76
N SER A 27 15.68 1.56 -4.15
CA SER A 27 14.77 0.47 -4.54
C SER A 27 15.18 -0.19 -5.87
N GLU A 28 15.70 0.59 -6.81
CA GLU A 28 16.27 0.08 -8.07
C GLU A 28 17.54 -0.72 -7.77
N LEU A 29 18.45 -0.15 -6.98
CA LEU A 29 19.67 -0.83 -6.53
C LEU A 29 19.37 -2.10 -5.71
N LEU A 30 18.30 -2.09 -4.92
CA LEU A 30 17.83 -3.26 -4.18
C LEU A 30 17.37 -4.36 -5.14
N SER A 31 16.52 -4.00 -6.12
CA SER A 31 16.04 -4.96 -7.11
C SER A 31 17.21 -5.55 -7.93
N GLU A 32 18.16 -4.72 -8.36
CA GLU A 32 19.38 -5.17 -9.05
C GLU A 32 20.20 -6.13 -8.19
N ALA A 33 20.49 -5.76 -6.94
CA ALA A 33 21.24 -6.62 -6.02
C ALA A 33 20.55 -7.97 -5.77
N LEU A 34 19.22 -8.00 -5.69
CA LEU A 34 18.44 -9.23 -5.53
C LEU A 34 18.47 -10.10 -6.80
N LEU A 35 18.39 -9.48 -8.00
CA LEU A 35 18.50 -10.19 -9.27
C LEU A 35 19.91 -10.80 -9.45
N ASP A 36 20.94 -10.07 -9.04
CA ASP A 36 22.34 -10.50 -9.09
C ASP A 36 22.74 -11.46 -7.93
N ARG A 37 21.80 -11.77 -7.03
CA ARG A 37 22.00 -12.64 -5.85
C ARG A 37 23.03 -12.09 -4.85
N GLU A 38 23.25 -10.78 -4.86
CA GLU A 38 24.16 -10.05 -4.01
C GLU A 38 23.51 -9.70 -2.66
N TRP A 39 23.23 -10.71 -1.83
CA TRP A 39 22.57 -10.53 -0.52
C TRP A 39 23.25 -9.48 0.36
N GLY A 40 24.59 -9.40 0.34
CA GLY A 40 25.32 -8.40 1.12
C GLY A 40 25.00 -6.95 0.72
N ALA A 41 24.69 -6.69 -0.55
CA ALA A 41 24.25 -5.38 -1.01
C ALA A 41 22.78 -5.13 -0.66
N ALA A 42 21.89 -6.08 -0.98
CA ALA A 42 20.46 -5.98 -0.66
C ALA A 42 20.22 -5.78 0.84
N ARG A 43 20.90 -6.55 1.69
CA ARG A 43 20.82 -6.45 3.15
C ARG A 43 21.28 -5.09 3.68
N ARG A 44 22.30 -4.47 3.06
CA ARG A 44 22.75 -3.13 3.49
C ARG A 44 21.69 -2.07 3.23
N ILE A 45 21.00 -2.14 2.10
CA ILE A 45 19.91 -1.22 1.76
C ILE A 45 18.75 -1.42 2.73
N LEU A 46 18.29 -2.68 2.88
CA LEU A 46 17.21 -3.03 3.81
C LEU A 46 17.51 -2.63 5.26
N ALA A 47 18.73 -2.84 5.75
CA ALA A 47 19.10 -2.52 7.13
C ALA A 47 19.33 -1.02 7.38
N ALA A 48 19.52 -0.21 6.34
CA ALA A 48 19.71 1.23 6.45
C ALA A 48 18.40 2.02 6.32
N ALA A 49 17.36 1.39 5.77
CA ALA A 49 16.04 1.98 5.56
C ALA A 49 15.40 2.41 6.89
N ASP A 50 14.75 3.58 6.88
CA ASP A 50 13.78 3.88 7.92
C ASP A 50 12.57 2.95 7.80
N LYS A 51 11.67 3.00 8.78
CA LYS A 51 10.53 2.10 8.89
C LYS A 51 9.61 2.10 7.67
N GLU A 52 9.40 3.26 7.03
CA GLU A 52 8.51 3.34 5.87
C GLU A 52 9.17 2.81 4.60
N HIS A 53 10.43 3.21 4.36
CA HIS A 53 11.22 2.66 3.27
C HIS A 53 11.43 1.16 3.44
N PHE A 54 11.60 0.69 4.68
CA PHE A 54 11.82 -0.72 4.96
C PHE A 54 10.65 -1.58 4.50
N MET A 55 9.41 -1.22 4.87
CA MET A 55 8.23 -1.97 4.40
C MET A 55 8.11 -1.93 2.87
N TYR A 56 8.36 -0.77 2.25
CA TYR A 56 8.36 -0.67 0.79
C TYR A 56 9.44 -1.55 0.14
N TYR A 57 10.67 -1.55 0.67
CA TYR A 57 11.78 -2.37 0.17
C TYR A 57 11.54 -3.86 0.37
N VAL A 58 10.84 -4.25 1.45
CA VAL A 58 10.38 -5.63 1.62
C VAL A 58 9.37 -6.00 0.52
N GLU A 59 8.46 -5.10 0.12
CA GLU A 59 7.56 -5.32 -1.01
C GLU A 59 8.31 -5.44 -2.36
N VAL A 60 9.32 -4.59 -2.60
CA VAL A 60 10.22 -4.74 -3.75
C VAL A 60 10.85 -6.13 -3.74
N ALA A 61 11.46 -6.52 -2.63
CA ALA A 61 12.09 -7.83 -2.51
C ALA A 61 11.09 -9.00 -2.67
N ALA A 62 9.86 -8.85 -2.18
CA ALA A 62 8.80 -9.83 -2.33
C ALA A 62 8.36 -10.01 -3.80
N THR A 63 8.48 -8.96 -4.61
CA THR A 63 8.05 -8.96 -6.02
C THR A 63 9.20 -9.19 -7.00
N THR A 64 10.46 -9.12 -6.55
CA THR A 64 11.63 -9.53 -7.33
C THR A 64 11.64 -11.04 -7.54
N ARG A 65 11.38 -11.46 -8.78
CA ARG A 65 11.39 -12.89 -9.16
C ARG A 65 12.79 -13.49 -9.10
N GLY A 66 12.86 -14.75 -8.69
CA GLY A 66 14.12 -15.50 -8.57
C GLY A 66 14.72 -15.48 -7.17
N VAL A 67 14.27 -14.58 -6.28
CA VAL A 67 14.69 -14.56 -4.85
C VAL A 67 14.42 -15.90 -4.16
N GLU A 68 13.29 -16.53 -4.49
CA GLU A 68 12.89 -17.85 -4.00
C GLU A 68 13.91 -18.97 -4.30
N GLU A 69 14.78 -18.79 -5.30
CA GLU A 69 15.75 -19.81 -5.72
C GLU A 69 17.02 -19.81 -4.87
N TRP A 70 17.32 -18.72 -4.17
CA TRP A 70 18.63 -18.55 -3.52
C TRP A 70 18.59 -17.99 -2.09
N ILE A 71 17.46 -17.43 -1.63
CA ILE A 71 17.33 -16.81 -0.29
C ILE A 71 17.64 -17.78 0.87
N ASP A 72 17.47 -19.08 0.64
CA ASP A 72 17.88 -20.16 1.55
C ASP A 72 19.37 -20.12 1.93
N GLY A 73 20.24 -19.62 1.04
CA GLY A 73 21.66 -19.43 1.32
C GLY A 73 21.89 -18.45 2.47
N PRO A 74 21.45 -17.19 2.33
CA PRO A 74 21.40 -16.22 3.43
C PRO A 74 20.74 -16.70 4.71
N ILE A 75 19.59 -17.39 4.64
CA ILE A 75 18.90 -17.94 5.81
C ILE A 75 19.83 -18.89 6.60
N ARG A 76 20.54 -19.78 5.91
CA ARG A 76 21.50 -20.70 6.56
C ARG A 76 22.76 -20.01 7.06
N ALA A 77 23.26 -19.02 6.32
CA ALA A 77 24.49 -18.31 6.65
C ALA A 77 24.33 -17.32 7.81
N GLN A 78 23.10 -16.85 8.06
CA GLN A 78 22.76 -15.84 9.06
C GLN A 78 21.60 -16.34 9.93
N PRO A 79 21.80 -17.43 10.71
CA PRO A 79 20.71 -18.13 11.38
C PRO A 79 19.98 -17.32 12.45
N ASP A 80 20.57 -16.21 12.94
CA ASP A 80 19.97 -15.32 13.93
C ASP A 80 19.37 -14.05 13.32
N ASP A 81 19.60 -13.78 12.03
CA ASP A 81 19.07 -12.59 11.35
C ASP A 81 17.64 -12.88 10.85
N PRO A 82 16.61 -12.13 11.31
CA PRO A 82 15.24 -12.35 10.86
C PRO A 82 14.99 -11.80 9.44
N LEU A 83 15.88 -10.95 8.91
CA LEU A 83 15.67 -10.28 7.63
C LEU A 83 15.60 -11.24 6.43
N PRO A 84 16.51 -12.20 6.22
CA PRO A 84 16.38 -13.13 5.09
C PRO A 84 15.14 -14.03 5.21
N LEU A 85 14.69 -14.33 6.44
CA LEU A 85 13.44 -15.06 6.69
C LEU A 85 12.20 -14.23 6.32
N LEU A 86 12.19 -12.95 6.70
CA LEU A 86 11.13 -12.00 6.31
C LEU A 86 11.04 -11.89 4.78
N ILE A 87 12.17 -11.66 4.11
CA ILE A 87 12.22 -11.55 2.64
C ILE A 87 11.76 -12.85 1.98
N GLY A 88 12.24 -14.00 2.46
CA GLY A 88 11.82 -15.31 1.95
C GLY A 88 10.33 -15.56 2.13
N GLY A 89 9.78 -15.22 3.30
CA GLY A 89 8.36 -15.37 3.60
C GLY A 89 7.47 -14.45 2.74
N ALA A 90 7.86 -13.18 2.62
CA ALA A 90 7.19 -12.21 1.76
C ALA A 90 7.21 -12.64 0.28
N ARG A 91 8.38 -13.07 -0.23
CA ARG A 91 8.52 -13.59 -1.59
C ARG A 91 7.68 -14.84 -1.81
N ALA A 92 7.62 -15.76 -0.84
CA ALA A 92 6.82 -16.98 -0.96
C ALA A 92 5.31 -16.70 -1.14
N ILE A 93 4.80 -15.63 -0.52
CA ILE A 93 3.41 -15.16 -0.73
C ILE A 93 3.21 -14.66 -2.16
N SER A 94 4.10 -13.78 -2.65
CA SER A 94 4.04 -13.27 -4.03
C SER A 94 4.20 -14.40 -5.06
N TRP A 95 5.10 -15.34 -4.80
CA TRP A 95 5.35 -16.51 -5.62
C TRP A 95 4.15 -17.45 -5.65
N ALA A 96 3.40 -17.59 -4.54
CA ALA A 96 2.11 -18.27 -4.56
C ALA A 96 1.15 -17.56 -5.54
N GLY A 97 1.06 -16.22 -5.45
CA GLY A 97 0.39 -15.31 -6.39
C GLY A 97 0.58 -15.70 -7.85
N GLU A 98 1.84 -15.81 -8.25
CA GLU A 98 2.24 -16.10 -9.63
C GLU A 98 1.77 -17.47 -10.13
N ALA A 99 1.70 -18.49 -9.26
CA ALA A 99 1.16 -19.80 -9.65
C ALA A 99 -0.36 -19.78 -9.84
N ARG A 100 -1.08 -19.01 -9.01
CA ARG A 100 -2.54 -18.91 -9.09
C ARG A 100 -2.99 -18.04 -10.29
N GLY A 101 -2.19 -17.04 -10.63
CA GLY A 101 -2.52 -15.98 -11.59
C GLY A 101 -3.55 -14.99 -11.04
N ASP A 102 -3.82 -13.95 -11.83
CA ASP A 102 -4.67 -12.81 -11.43
C ASP A 102 -6.18 -13.06 -11.60
N GLY A 103 -6.57 -14.27 -12.01
CA GLY A 103 -7.96 -14.64 -12.22
C GLY A 103 -8.77 -14.68 -10.92
N ARG A 104 -10.10 -14.64 -11.04
CA ARG A 104 -11.01 -14.92 -9.92
C ARG A 104 -10.80 -16.36 -9.46
N ALA A 105 -11.07 -16.69 -8.20
CA ALA A 105 -10.91 -18.05 -7.69
C ALA A 105 -11.61 -19.12 -8.56
N SER A 106 -12.77 -18.78 -9.14
CA SER A 106 -13.54 -19.65 -10.05
C SER A 106 -12.88 -19.89 -11.42
N THR A 107 -11.86 -19.12 -11.79
CA THR A 107 -11.14 -19.23 -13.07
C THR A 107 -9.72 -19.81 -12.91
N VAL A 108 -9.31 -20.15 -11.68
CA VAL A 108 -8.00 -20.72 -11.40
C VAL A 108 -8.01 -22.23 -11.70
N PRO A 109 -7.05 -22.76 -12.49
CA PRO A 109 -6.92 -24.20 -12.74
C PRO A 109 -6.79 -24.99 -11.43
N LYS A 110 -7.37 -26.19 -11.37
CA LYS A 110 -7.37 -27.00 -10.14
C LYS A 110 -5.95 -27.36 -9.68
N GLU A 111 -5.04 -27.51 -10.64
CA GLU A 111 -3.65 -27.90 -10.47
C GLU A 111 -2.79 -26.78 -9.86
N ALA A 112 -3.25 -25.53 -9.91
CA ALA A 112 -2.55 -24.39 -9.32
C ALA A 112 -2.73 -24.33 -7.79
N TRP A 113 -3.82 -24.89 -7.24
CA TRP A 113 -4.13 -24.80 -5.81
C TRP A 113 -3.15 -25.55 -4.90
N PRO A 114 -2.69 -26.79 -5.22
CA PRO A 114 -1.67 -27.44 -4.41
C PRO A 114 -0.38 -26.62 -4.31
N VAL A 115 0.07 -26.04 -5.44
CA VAL A 115 1.29 -25.20 -5.49
C VAL A 115 1.07 -23.90 -4.70
N TRP A 116 -0.10 -23.29 -4.82
CA TRP A 116 -0.49 -22.13 -4.03
C TRP A 116 -0.36 -22.40 -2.52
N PHE A 117 -1.03 -23.44 -2.01
CA PHE A 117 -1.00 -23.73 -0.58
C PHE A 117 0.37 -24.16 -0.07
N GLN A 118 1.14 -24.92 -0.87
CA GLN A 118 2.51 -25.29 -0.53
C GLN A 118 3.41 -24.05 -0.32
N ARG A 119 3.28 -23.04 -1.19
CA ARG A 119 4.05 -21.80 -1.09
C ARG A 119 3.59 -20.91 0.06
N LEU A 120 2.29 -20.91 0.39
CA LEU A 120 1.79 -20.23 1.58
C LEU A 120 2.24 -20.89 2.88
N GLU A 121 2.33 -22.23 2.92
CA GLU A 121 2.88 -22.96 4.07
C GLU A 121 4.37 -22.63 4.26
N LEU A 122 5.14 -22.57 3.17
CA LEU A 122 6.52 -22.08 3.22
C LEU A 122 6.59 -20.67 3.79
N ALA A 123 5.73 -19.76 3.32
CA ALA A 123 5.70 -18.38 3.82
C ALA A 123 5.38 -18.33 5.33
N GLU A 124 4.36 -19.06 5.78
CA GLU A 124 3.98 -19.13 7.19
C GLU A 124 5.15 -19.61 8.06
N ASN A 125 5.83 -20.69 7.65
CA ASN A 125 6.98 -21.25 8.37
C ASN A 125 8.18 -20.29 8.44
N LEU A 126 8.45 -19.54 7.37
CA LEU A 126 9.55 -18.56 7.34
C LEU A 126 9.22 -17.35 8.24
N LEU A 127 7.97 -16.89 8.22
CA LEU A 127 7.53 -15.76 9.04
C LEU A 127 7.43 -16.13 10.52
N ASP A 128 7.02 -17.35 10.85
CA ASP A 128 7.07 -17.85 12.24
C ASP A 128 8.52 -17.87 12.74
N GLN A 129 9.45 -18.39 11.95
CA GLN A 129 10.87 -18.35 12.28
C GLN A 129 11.43 -16.92 12.42
N ALA A 130 10.98 -15.97 11.60
CA ALA A 130 11.36 -14.56 11.74
C ALA A 130 10.83 -13.97 13.05
N LEU A 131 9.58 -14.29 13.41
CA LEU A 131 8.92 -13.81 14.63
C LEU A 131 9.45 -14.48 15.90
N ASP A 132 9.88 -15.74 15.85
CA ASP A 132 10.55 -16.41 16.96
C ASP A 132 11.87 -15.70 17.33
N ARG A 133 12.57 -15.16 16.32
CA ARG A 133 13.81 -14.39 16.50
C ARG A 133 13.53 -12.95 16.90
N HIS A 134 12.54 -12.34 16.28
CA HIS A 134 12.18 -10.95 16.52
C HIS A 134 10.65 -10.77 16.60
N PRO A 135 10.06 -10.98 17.78
CA PRO A 135 8.60 -10.91 17.96
C PRO A 135 7.96 -9.53 17.72
N ALA A 136 8.79 -8.48 17.61
CA ALA A 136 8.40 -7.10 17.35
C ALA A 136 8.59 -6.69 15.88
N LEU A 137 8.82 -7.64 14.97
CA LEU A 137 8.95 -7.37 13.53
C LEU A 137 7.57 -7.13 12.89
N ALA A 138 7.17 -5.85 12.78
CA ALA A 138 5.83 -5.46 12.32
C ALA A 138 5.52 -5.94 10.89
N GLU A 139 6.51 -5.93 10.01
CA GLU A 139 6.40 -6.33 8.61
C GLU A 139 6.06 -7.83 8.50
N ALA A 140 6.62 -8.66 9.38
CA ALA A 140 6.26 -10.07 9.44
C ALA A 140 4.80 -10.25 9.89
N TRP A 141 4.32 -9.48 10.86
CA TRP A 141 2.91 -9.48 11.25
C TRP A 141 1.98 -9.02 10.12
N HIS A 142 2.38 -8.01 9.34
CA HIS A 142 1.67 -7.59 8.13
C HIS A 142 1.47 -8.77 7.15
N TYR A 143 2.54 -9.50 6.84
CA TYR A 143 2.43 -10.68 5.96
C TYR A 143 1.65 -11.83 6.59
N LYS A 144 1.72 -12.01 7.91
CA LYS A 144 0.88 -12.99 8.63
C LYS A 144 -0.62 -12.65 8.51
N ILE A 145 -1.03 -11.38 8.52
CA ILE A 145 -2.44 -10.99 8.27
C ILE A 145 -2.83 -11.37 6.83
N SER A 146 -1.97 -11.10 5.85
CA SER A 146 -2.17 -11.51 4.45
C SER A 146 -2.33 -13.03 4.31
N LEU A 147 -1.52 -13.82 5.02
CA LEU A 147 -1.65 -15.28 5.08
C LEU A 147 -2.99 -15.74 5.68
N SER A 148 -3.49 -15.08 6.73
CA SER A 148 -4.80 -15.43 7.28
C SER A 148 -5.92 -15.29 6.25
N ARG A 149 -5.87 -14.27 5.39
CA ARG A 149 -6.82 -14.12 4.27
C ARG A 149 -6.59 -15.18 3.20
N ASN A 150 -5.35 -15.36 2.76
CA ASN A 150 -4.99 -16.24 1.64
C ASN A 150 -5.21 -17.74 1.95
N CYS A 151 -5.02 -18.14 3.21
CA CYS A 151 -5.29 -19.49 3.71
C CYS A 151 -6.73 -19.66 4.25
N GLN A 152 -7.57 -18.63 4.18
CA GLN A 152 -8.95 -18.62 4.71
C GLN A 152 -9.01 -19.06 6.18
N LEU A 153 -8.05 -18.60 7.00
CA LEU A 153 -8.05 -18.86 8.43
C LEU A 153 -9.25 -18.18 9.11
N PRO A 154 -9.70 -18.69 10.27
CA PRO A 154 -10.76 -18.06 11.04
C PRO A 154 -10.49 -16.59 11.34
N ALA A 155 -11.55 -15.79 11.42
CA ALA A 155 -11.46 -14.35 11.67
C ALA A 155 -10.70 -14.01 12.95
N GLU A 156 -10.84 -14.82 14.01
CA GLU A 156 -10.14 -14.67 15.29
C GLU A 156 -8.62 -14.65 15.12
N GLU A 157 -8.07 -15.53 14.30
CA GLU A 157 -6.62 -15.60 14.06
C GLU A 157 -6.12 -14.38 13.31
N ARG A 158 -6.92 -13.87 12.37
CA ARG A 158 -6.62 -12.63 11.64
C ARG A 158 -6.60 -11.43 12.58
N TRP A 159 -7.61 -11.30 13.44
CA TRP A 159 -7.69 -10.23 14.44
C TRP A 159 -6.56 -10.34 15.47
N ARG A 160 -6.19 -11.54 15.92
CA ARG A 160 -5.04 -11.75 16.81
C ARG A 160 -3.74 -11.21 16.20
N ARG A 161 -3.48 -11.52 14.92
CA ARG A 161 -2.31 -11.03 14.19
C ARG A 161 -2.35 -9.51 14.00
N PHE A 162 -3.51 -8.94 13.66
CA PHE A 162 -3.67 -7.50 13.53
C PHE A 162 -3.50 -6.76 14.86
N ASN A 163 -4.08 -7.26 15.94
CA ASN A 163 -3.91 -6.68 17.28
C ASN A 163 -2.43 -6.69 17.69
N ARG A 164 -1.72 -7.77 17.38
CA ARG A 164 -0.27 -7.84 17.65
C ARG A 164 0.53 -6.84 16.82
N LEU A 165 0.18 -6.63 15.55
CA LEU A 165 0.79 -5.60 14.71
C LEU A 165 0.60 -4.20 15.31
N ILE A 166 -0.62 -3.83 15.69
CA ILE A 166 -0.90 -2.47 16.20
C ILE A 166 -0.39 -2.24 17.64
N GLU A 167 -0.08 -3.29 18.41
CA GLU A 167 0.68 -3.15 19.66
C GLU A 167 2.13 -2.72 19.42
N ILE A 168 2.73 -3.15 18.31
CA ILE A 168 4.10 -2.84 17.92
C ILE A 168 4.14 -1.49 17.20
N ASP A 169 3.24 -1.32 16.24
CA ASP A 169 3.14 -0.15 15.39
C ASP A 169 1.68 0.25 15.16
N PRO A 170 1.13 1.14 16.02
CA PRO A 170 -0.27 1.56 15.94
C PRO A 170 -0.66 2.20 14.62
N SER A 171 0.28 2.79 13.88
CA SER A 171 0.04 3.53 12.64
C SER A 171 0.58 2.83 11.38
N HIS A 172 0.85 1.52 11.45
CA HIS A 172 1.40 0.74 10.33
C HIS A 172 0.44 0.71 9.12
N LEU A 173 0.63 1.59 8.14
CA LEU A 173 -0.31 1.76 7.02
C LEU A 173 -0.61 0.46 6.28
N PHE A 174 0.41 -0.27 5.84
CA PHE A 174 0.23 -1.48 5.04
C PHE A 174 -0.47 -2.62 5.80
N GLY A 175 -0.30 -2.69 7.13
CA GLY A 175 -0.97 -3.67 7.98
C GLY A 175 -2.45 -3.33 8.15
N HIS A 176 -2.76 -2.03 8.28
CA HIS A 176 -4.12 -1.52 8.26
C HIS A 176 -4.82 -1.77 6.92
N GLU A 177 -4.16 -1.50 5.79
CA GLU A 177 -4.72 -1.78 4.46
C GLU A 177 -4.96 -3.28 4.24
N THR A 178 -4.01 -4.12 4.65
CA THR A 178 -4.15 -5.59 4.55
C THR A 178 -5.32 -6.11 5.37
N MET A 179 -5.52 -5.54 6.57
CA MET A 179 -6.66 -5.87 7.41
C MET A 179 -7.98 -5.38 6.79
N LEU A 180 -8.03 -4.12 6.31
CA LEU A 180 -9.20 -3.58 5.61
C LEU A 180 -9.60 -4.46 4.43
N ASP A 181 -8.64 -4.82 3.57
CA ASP A 181 -8.88 -5.70 2.44
C ASP A 181 -9.48 -7.04 2.87
N SER A 182 -9.00 -7.60 3.98
CA SER A 182 -9.50 -8.87 4.50
C SER A 182 -10.95 -8.78 5.02
N LEU A 183 -11.44 -7.59 5.36
CA LEU A 183 -12.81 -7.35 5.80
C LEU A 183 -13.77 -7.05 4.64
N LEU A 184 -13.27 -6.93 3.39
CA LEU A 184 -14.13 -6.68 2.23
C LEU A 184 -15.00 -7.93 1.90
N PRO A 185 -16.21 -7.75 1.34
CA PRO A 185 -17.12 -8.87 1.02
C PRO A 185 -16.51 -9.94 0.10
N LYS A 186 -15.67 -9.54 -0.86
CA LYS A 186 -14.96 -10.48 -1.75
C LYS A 186 -14.03 -11.46 -1.02
N TRP A 187 -13.70 -11.20 0.25
CA TRP A 187 -12.87 -12.04 1.10
C TRP A 187 -13.62 -12.62 2.31
N GLY A 188 -14.96 -12.62 2.25
CA GLY A 188 -15.83 -13.21 3.27
C GLY A 188 -16.18 -12.29 4.44
N GLY A 189 -15.83 -10.99 4.38
CA GLY A 189 -16.29 -9.99 5.33
C GLY A 189 -17.58 -9.27 4.86
N SER A 190 -17.78 -8.04 5.33
CA SER A 190 -18.93 -7.20 4.99
C SER A 190 -18.54 -5.73 4.86
N TRP A 191 -19.33 -4.95 4.12
CA TRP A 191 -19.11 -3.51 4.00
C TRP A 191 -19.24 -2.80 5.34
N ASP A 192 -20.20 -3.19 6.18
CA ASP A 192 -20.39 -2.61 7.51
C ASP A 192 -19.14 -2.80 8.38
N GLU A 193 -18.54 -4.00 8.35
CA GLU A 193 -17.27 -4.26 9.05
C GLU A 193 -16.11 -3.44 8.48
N ALA A 194 -16.00 -3.35 7.16
CA ALA A 194 -14.92 -2.60 6.50
C ALA A 194 -15.01 -1.09 6.78
N PHE A 195 -16.21 -0.49 6.69
CA PHE A 195 -16.42 0.93 7.02
C PHE A 195 -16.21 1.20 8.50
N ARG A 196 -16.76 0.36 9.38
CA ARG A 196 -16.53 0.49 10.83
C ARG A 196 -15.04 0.44 11.14
N PHE A 197 -14.31 -0.53 10.59
CA PHE A 197 -12.87 -0.64 10.77
C PHE A 197 -12.13 0.60 10.30
N ALA A 198 -12.39 1.07 9.07
CA ALA A 198 -11.72 2.27 8.54
C ALA A 198 -11.96 3.50 9.43
N ARG A 199 -13.19 3.71 9.89
CA ARG A 199 -13.57 4.82 10.79
C ARG A 199 -12.92 4.72 12.16
N GLU A 200 -12.99 3.55 12.80
CA GLU A 200 -12.39 3.33 14.13
C GLU A 200 -10.86 3.50 14.10
N ARG A 201 -10.19 3.00 13.06
CA ARG A 201 -8.73 3.14 12.91
C ARG A 201 -8.31 4.57 12.58
N THR A 202 -9.10 5.28 11.77
CA THR A 202 -8.88 6.71 11.49
C THR A 202 -8.95 7.53 12.78
N ALA A 203 -10.02 7.34 13.57
CA ALA A 203 -10.20 8.04 14.84
C ALA A 203 -9.12 7.68 15.89
N ALA A 204 -8.61 6.45 15.86
CA ALA A 204 -7.55 6.00 16.76
C ALA A 204 -6.14 6.49 16.37
N CYS A 205 -5.94 6.91 15.12
CA CYS A 205 -4.64 7.28 14.58
C CYS A 205 -4.72 8.55 13.72
N PRO A 206 -5.24 9.68 14.24
CA PRO A 206 -5.18 10.97 13.54
C PRO A 206 -3.73 11.44 13.42
N ALA A 207 -3.48 12.40 12.52
CA ALA A 207 -2.15 12.90 12.20
C ALA A 207 -1.18 11.82 11.66
N THR A 208 -1.72 10.73 11.10
CA THR A 208 -0.92 9.65 10.49
C THR A 208 -1.37 9.37 9.06
N ASN A 209 -0.78 8.33 8.47
CA ASN A 209 -1.19 7.84 7.15
C ASN A 209 -2.46 6.95 7.19
N VAL A 210 -2.89 6.48 8.37
CA VAL A 210 -4.04 5.56 8.55
C VAL A 210 -5.38 6.11 8.03
N PRO A 211 -5.71 7.42 8.10
CA PRO A 211 -6.95 7.94 7.54
C PRO A 211 -7.14 7.67 6.04
N LEU A 212 -6.09 7.30 5.30
CA LEU A 212 -6.18 6.79 3.93
C LEU A 212 -7.18 5.62 3.78
N LEU A 213 -7.41 4.85 4.86
CA LEU A 213 -8.38 3.76 4.86
C LEU A 213 -9.79 4.21 4.46
N ILE A 214 -10.20 5.43 4.81
CA ILE A 214 -11.51 5.99 4.42
C ILE A 214 -11.61 6.05 2.88
N ILE A 215 -10.57 6.58 2.23
CA ILE A 215 -10.53 6.66 0.78
C ILE A 215 -10.49 5.26 0.14
N LYS A 216 -9.74 4.33 0.75
CA LYS A 216 -9.62 2.95 0.26
C LYS A 216 -10.94 2.19 0.37
N VAL A 217 -11.68 2.33 1.47
CA VAL A 217 -12.98 1.65 1.64
C VAL A 217 -14.04 2.23 0.69
N HIS A 218 -14.15 3.56 0.55
CA HIS A 218 -15.05 4.18 -0.41
C HIS A 218 -14.71 3.81 -1.87
N ARG A 219 -13.43 3.76 -2.23
CA ARG A 219 -13.00 3.34 -3.57
C ARG A 219 -13.39 1.90 -3.88
N ASN A 220 -13.19 0.98 -2.93
CA ASN A 220 -13.62 -0.42 -3.08
C ASN A 220 -15.16 -0.51 -3.17
N PHE A 221 -15.89 0.14 -2.26
CA PHE A 221 -17.35 0.15 -2.24
C PHE A 221 -17.93 0.69 -3.55
N ARG A 222 -17.41 1.82 -4.03
CA ARG A 222 -17.79 2.40 -5.31
C ARG A 222 -17.66 1.39 -6.45
N TRP A 223 -16.51 0.71 -6.53
CA TRP A 223 -16.24 -0.21 -7.63
C TRP A 223 -17.13 -1.46 -7.57
N GLU A 224 -17.31 -2.04 -6.39
CA GLU A 224 -17.95 -3.34 -6.22
C GLU A 224 -19.47 -3.26 -5.99
N SER A 225 -19.98 -2.16 -5.41
CA SER A 225 -21.40 -2.01 -5.05
C SER A 225 -22.11 -0.89 -5.81
N GLU A 226 -21.38 0.10 -6.29
CA GLU A 226 -21.95 1.22 -7.08
C GLU A 226 -21.57 1.13 -8.56
N ASN A 227 -21.10 -0.04 -9.04
CA ASN A 227 -20.71 -0.29 -10.43
C ASN A 227 -19.68 0.72 -11.00
N GLY A 228 -18.86 1.31 -10.14
CA GLY A 228 -17.91 2.34 -10.55
C GLY A 228 -18.54 3.70 -10.82
N GLU A 229 -19.74 4.02 -10.33
CA GLU A 229 -20.35 5.35 -10.50
C GLU A 229 -19.52 6.41 -9.76
N THR A 230 -19.01 7.42 -10.46
CA THR A 230 -18.18 8.47 -9.85
C THR A 230 -19.01 9.46 -9.05
N ARG A 231 -20.29 9.66 -9.40
CA ARG A 231 -21.24 10.49 -8.62
C ARG A 231 -21.45 9.98 -7.20
N TYR A 232 -21.03 8.75 -6.88
CA TYR A 232 -20.99 8.25 -5.51
C TYR A 232 -20.26 9.21 -4.54
N TYR A 233 -19.12 9.78 -4.95
CA TYR A 233 -18.36 10.72 -4.11
C TYR A 233 -19.07 12.07 -3.92
N GLN A 234 -20.12 12.37 -4.70
CA GLN A 234 -20.91 13.60 -4.58
C GLN A 234 -22.03 13.47 -3.55
N ARG A 235 -22.25 12.29 -2.97
CA ARG A 235 -23.19 12.14 -1.86
C ARG A 235 -22.65 12.96 -0.67
N PRO A 236 -23.47 13.81 -0.02
CA PRO A 236 -22.98 14.72 1.02
C PRO A 236 -22.21 14.04 2.16
N ASP A 237 -22.64 12.85 2.57
CA ASP A 237 -21.98 12.03 3.58
C ASP A 237 -20.59 11.54 3.13
N VAL A 238 -20.46 11.05 1.89
CA VAL A 238 -19.18 10.58 1.33
C VAL A 238 -18.20 11.73 1.08
N ALA A 239 -18.73 12.85 0.58
CA ALA A 239 -17.98 14.07 0.32
C ALA A 239 -17.37 14.61 1.63
N SER A 240 -18.20 14.81 2.66
CA SER A 240 -17.75 15.26 3.98
C SER A 240 -16.76 14.29 4.61
N GLU A 241 -17.04 12.98 4.60
CA GLU A 241 -16.16 11.97 5.19
C GLU A 241 -14.79 11.91 4.48
N THR A 242 -14.74 12.17 3.17
CA THR A 242 -13.48 12.29 2.41
C THR A 242 -12.67 13.50 2.84
N TYR A 243 -13.32 14.64 3.06
CA TYR A 243 -12.68 15.87 3.51
C TYR A 243 -12.18 15.73 4.96
N ASP A 244 -13.03 15.25 5.87
CA ASP A 244 -12.70 15.03 7.28
C ASP A 244 -11.53 14.03 7.46
N ALA A 245 -11.42 13.04 6.57
CA ALA A 245 -10.29 12.10 6.58
C ALA A 245 -8.96 12.77 6.17
N ALA A 246 -8.99 13.79 5.32
CA ALA A 246 -7.80 14.55 4.96
C ALA A 246 -7.38 15.48 6.11
N GLU A 247 -8.34 16.11 6.80
CA GLU A 247 -8.12 16.89 8.02
C GLU A 247 -7.53 16.04 9.16
N GLN A 248 -7.92 14.77 9.27
CA GLN A 248 -7.32 13.83 10.22
C GLN A 248 -5.96 13.28 9.76
N SER A 249 -5.49 13.62 8.55
CA SER A 249 -4.24 13.11 7.96
C SER A 249 -3.28 14.26 7.65
N PHE A 250 -2.86 14.44 6.40
CA PHE A 250 -1.84 15.41 5.99
C PHE A 250 -2.24 16.89 6.13
N TRP A 251 -3.50 17.21 6.43
CA TRP A 251 -3.90 18.56 6.83
C TRP A 251 -3.98 18.75 8.34
N HIS A 252 -3.75 17.70 9.13
CA HIS A 252 -3.66 17.82 10.58
C HIS A 252 -2.37 18.57 10.96
N ASP A 253 -2.45 19.48 11.93
CA ASP A 253 -1.30 20.30 12.36
C ASP A 253 -0.11 19.46 12.86
N ASP A 254 -0.40 18.35 13.54
CA ASP A 254 0.62 17.41 14.05
C ASP A 254 1.12 16.39 13.01
N TYR A 255 0.67 16.45 11.75
CA TYR A 255 1.10 15.49 10.73
C TYR A 255 2.54 15.75 10.28
N GLU A 256 3.38 14.74 10.45
CA GLU A 256 4.73 14.74 9.89
C GLU A 256 4.70 14.21 8.45
N THR A 257 5.20 14.99 7.49
CA THR A 257 5.33 14.51 6.11
C THR A 257 6.34 13.39 6.04
N THR A 258 5.92 12.29 5.43
CA THR A 258 6.69 11.05 5.30
C THR A 258 6.87 10.67 3.84
N THR A 259 7.60 9.58 3.56
CA THR A 259 7.79 9.15 2.17
C THR A 259 6.53 8.55 1.58
N LEU A 260 5.61 8.06 2.41
CA LEU A 260 4.29 7.57 2.01
C LEU A 260 3.29 8.70 1.69
N THR A 261 3.50 9.93 2.16
CA THR A 261 2.57 11.05 1.96
C THR A 261 2.15 11.26 0.48
N PRO A 262 3.04 11.17 -0.52
CA PRO A 262 2.68 11.12 -1.92
C PRO A 262 1.56 10.14 -2.31
N ILE A 263 1.53 8.93 -1.72
CA ILE A 263 0.46 7.95 -1.97
C ILE A 263 -0.89 8.55 -1.53
N LEU A 264 -0.92 9.16 -0.35
CA LEU A 264 -2.12 9.77 0.20
C LEU A 264 -2.61 10.89 -0.71
N TRP A 265 -1.74 11.83 -1.10
CA TRP A 265 -2.14 12.93 -1.98
C TRP A 265 -2.80 12.44 -3.26
N ASN A 266 -2.27 11.39 -3.91
CA ASN A 266 -2.85 10.83 -5.12
C ASN A 266 -4.26 10.25 -4.88
N HIS A 267 -4.45 9.51 -3.79
CA HIS A 267 -5.75 8.94 -3.44
C HIS A 267 -6.78 10.00 -3.02
N PHE A 268 -6.37 10.97 -2.21
CA PHE A 268 -7.24 12.05 -1.75
C PHE A 268 -7.58 13.03 -2.88
N ALA A 269 -6.63 13.42 -3.73
CA ALA A 269 -6.90 14.25 -4.91
C ALA A 269 -7.96 13.61 -5.81
N PHE A 270 -7.90 12.29 -6.00
CA PHE A 270 -8.93 11.56 -6.74
C PHE A 270 -10.29 11.66 -6.06
N ALA A 271 -10.38 11.39 -4.77
CA ALA A 271 -11.66 11.38 -4.05
C ALA A 271 -12.27 12.79 -3.96
N LEU A 272 -11.47 13.79 -3.57
CA LEU A 272 -11.88 15.19 -3.46
C LEU A 272 -12.34 15.77 -4.80
N THR A 273 -11.65 15.45 -5.89
CA THR A 273 -12.07 15.92 -7.22
C THR A 273 -13.43 15.34 -7.62
N HIS A 274 -13.69 14.06 -7.39
CA HIS A 274 -15.01 13.47 -7.66
C HIS A 274 -16.09 13.95 -6.67
N GLY A 275 -15.70 14.29 -5.43
CA GLY A 275 -16.54 14.92 -4.42
C GLY A 275 -16.75 16.42 -4.62
N ARG A 276 -16.17 16.99 -5.69
CA ARG A 276 -16.27 18.41 -6.05
C ARG A 276 -15.67 19.38 -5.02
N TYR A 277 -14.67 18.95 -4.26
CA TYR A 277 -13.78 19.82 -3.46
C TYR A 277 -12.59 20.26 -4.32
N PHE A 278 -12.88 21.02 -5.37
CA PHE A 278 -11.91 21.27 -6.45
C PHE A 278 -10.72 22.10 -5.99
N ARG A 279 -10.93 23.11 -5.14
CA ARG A 279 -9.84 23.95 -4.63
C ARG A 279 -8.88 23.17 -3.76
N GLN A 280 -9.42 22.36 -2.88
CA GLN A 280 -8.69 21.48 -1.98
C GLN A 280 -7.93 20.42 -2.80
N ALA A 281 -8.58 19.80 -3.79
CA ALA A 281 -7.93 18.88 -4.70
C ALA A 281 -6.78 19.54 -5.49
N CYS A 282 -6.93 20.80 -5.93
CA CYS A 282 -5.87 21.55 -6.60
C CYS A 282 -4.61 21.69 -5.72
N THR A 283 -4.76 21.91 -4.41
CA THR A 283 -3.60 21.96 -3.51
C THR A 283 -2.81 20.64 -3.51
N LEU A 284 -3.49 19.51 -3.63
CA LEU A 284 -2.87 18.19 -3.70
C LEU A 284 -2.25 17.94 -5.07
N TYR A 285 -2.89 18.37 -6.15
CA TYR A 285 -2.29 18.29 -7.49
C TYR A 285 -0.99 19.10 -7.59
N ASP A 286 -0.93 20.26 -6.93
CA ASP A 286 0.28 21.07 -6.87
C ASP A 286 1.37 20.40 -6.02
N ALA A 287 0.99 19.74 -4.91
CA ALA A 287 1.92 18.96 -4.09
C ALA A 287 2.45 17.70 -4.80
N ILE A 288 1.61 17.03 -5.60
CA ILE A 288 2.00 15.86 -6.40
C ILE A 288 2.95 16.26 -7.52
N GLY A 289 2.66 17.37 -8.22
CA GLY A 289 3.49 17.86 -9.31
C GLY A 289 3.72 16.81 -10.40
N SER A 290 4.95 16.80 -10.95
CA SER A 290 5.44 15.78 -11.89
C SER A 290 6.05 14.57 -11.22
N ASP A 291 6.56 14.75 -10.01
CA ASP A 291 7.53 13.82 -9.39
C ASP A 291 6.83 12.70 -8.62
N PHE A 292 5.57 12.92 -8.23
CA PHE A 292 4.86 12.03 -7.32
C PHE A 292 3.59 11.42 -7.91
N VAL A 293 3.44 11.40 -9.25
CA VAL A 293 2.29 10.74 -9.88
C VAL A 293 2.40 9.24 -9.70
N ARG A 294 1.35 8.64 -9.11
CA ARG A 294 1.31 7.19 -8.82
C ARG A 294 0.44 6.43 -9.80
N LYS A 295 0.64 5.11 -9.88
CA LYS A 295 -0.18 4.25 -10.73
C LYS A 295 -1.63 4.26 -10.25
N GLU A 296 -1.83 4.00 -8.96
CA GLU A 296 -3.14 4.13 -8.34
C GLU A 296 -3.29 5.54 -7.77
N PRO A 297 -4.46 6.20 -7.93
CA PRO A 297 -5.72 5.68 -8.52
C PRO A 297 -5.89 5.92 -10.03
N TRP A 298 -4.89 6.49 -10.71
CA TRP A 298 -5.05 7.04 -12.06
C TRP A 298 -5.02 6.01 -13.19
N GLN A 299 -4.25 4.93 -13.05
CA GLN A 299 -3.85 3.94 -14.06
C GLN A 299 -2.99 4.48 -15.20
N THR A 300 -3.26 5.71 -15.65
CA THR A 300 -2.51 6.37 -16.73
C THR A 300 -2.19 7.82 -16.37
N VAL A 301 -1.08 8.34 -16.88
CA VAL A 301 -0.69 9.75 -16.76
C VAL A 301 -1.74 10.67 -17.37
N GLU A 302 -2.33 10.26 -18.50
CA GLU A 302 -3.41 10.99 -19.17
C GLU A 302 -4.62 11.16 -18.24
N ARG A 303 -5.02 10.10 -17.52
CA ARG A 303 -6.13 10.18 -16.58
C ARG A 303 -5.84 11.11 -15.41
N TYR A 304 -4.60 11.12 -14.91
CA TYR A 304 -4.15 12.10 -13.91
C TYR A 304 -4.26 13.53 -14.44
N ARG A 305 -3.68 13.81 -15.63
CA ARG A 305 -3.70 15.14 -16.27
C ARG A 305 -5.13 15.63 -16.48
N ASN A 306 -6.00 14.81 -17.06
CA ASN A 306 -7.39 15.17 -17.32
C ASN A 306 -8.14 15.53 -16.03
N MET A 307 -7.94 14.77 -14.96
CA MET A 307 -8.59 15.04 -13.67
C MET A 307 -8.07 16.33 -13.03
N ARG A 308 -6.74 16.55 -13.06
CA ARG A 308 -6.11 17.77 -12.57
C ARG A 308 -6.62 19.00 -13.30
N ASP A 309 -6.63 18.94 -14.63
CA ASP A 309 -7.00 20.09 -15.47
C ASP A 309 -8.50 20.40 -15.30
N TRP A 310 -9.35 19.38 -15.19
CA TRP A 310 -10.76 19.55 -14.84
C TRP A 310 -10.96 20.20 -13.46
N ALA A 311 -10.24 19.75 -12.42
CA ALA A 311 -10.32 20.35 -11.09
C ALA A 311 -9.93 21.83 -11.11
N ARG A 312 -8.88 22.19 -11.86
CA ARG A 312 -8.42 23.58 -12.00
C ARG A 312 -9.42 24.46 -12.73
N GLU A 313 -10.05 23.95 -13.79
CA GLU A 313 -11.10 24.65 -14.52
C GLU A 313 -12.30 24.96 -13.61
N GLU A 314 -12.82 23.95 -12.90
CA GLU A 314 -13.96 24.13 -12.00
C GLU A 314 -13.64 25.03 -10.80
N ALA A 315 -12.45 24.91 -10.21
CA ALA A 315 -12.01 25.76 -9.11
C ALA A 315 -11.91 27.25 -9.49
N ALA A 316 -11.68 27.53 -10.77
CA ALA A 316 -11.59 28.88 -11.32
C ALA A 316 -12.95 29.46 -11.76
N ASP A 317 -14.01 28.65 -11.88
CA ASP A 317 -15.35 29.14 -12.22
C ASP A 317 -15.89 30.03 -11.08
N PRO A 318 -16.22 31.31 -11.33
CA PRO A 318 -16.76 32.20 -10.31
C PRO A 318 -18.09 31.73 -9.68
N ARG A 319 -18.78 30.78 -10.31
CA ARG A 319 -20.03 30.17 -9.84
C ARG A 319 -19.78 28.97 -8.91
N TYR A 320 -18.55 28.49 -8.82
CA TYR A 320 -18.18 27.45 -7.88
C TYR A 320 -18.08 28.06 -6.47
N HIS A 321 -18.96 27.58 -5.58
CA HIS A 321 -18.93 27.91 -4.16
C HIS A 321 -18.49 26.66 -3.41
N ASP A 322 -17.49 26.81 -2.52
CA ASP A 322 -17.24 25.84 -1.46
C ASP A 322 -18.47 25.94 -0.53
N GLU A 323 -19.42 25.01 -0.66
CA GLU A 323 -20.52 24.87 0.32
C GLU A 323 -20.05 24.11 1.56
#